data_AF-A0A927NUE7-F1
#
_entry.id   AF-A0A927NUE7-F1
#
_cell.length_a   1.000
_cell.length_b   1.000
_cell.length_c   1.000
_cell.angle_alpha   90.00
_cell.angle_beta   90.00
_cell.angle_gamma   90.00
#
_symmetry.space_group_name_H-M   'P 1'
#
loop_
_entity.id
_entity.type
_entity.pdbx_description
1 polymer ?
#
loop_
_entity_poly.entity_id
_entity_poly.type
_entity_poly.pdbx_seq_one_letter_code
_entity_poly.pdbx_strand_id
1 'polypeptide(L)'
;MLRQKPFLSSARQKTLPSALPTNFKQGKNMQPNLYHYLNLACAVVPAICLFYYIQKNEFAQTESPRTILRLIRGGIFSAIFAYLIALPLYFLFRWLLGFPYSVLHFFPASAAIGEAAKLFFLKKSFWHSAHFNHEYSSLLYMFLISAGYIAAENVLCIFYPELSLRALLSIPAQLGVSVVCSVFYFNSKLYENHGSTHRRRFHLFLGWFSASVLNTVYNLTIFWARAEFFAVFLVFMAVSFLFAMYIMRQQYEQKIK
;
A
#
# COMPACT_ATOMS: atom_id res chain seq x y z
N MET A 1 -10.42 5.87 68.93
CA MET A 1 -10.43 6.91 67.88
C MET A 1 -9.04 7.01 67.28
N LEU A 2 -8.82 6.34 66.14
CA LEU A 2 -7.52 6.22 65.47
C LEU A 2 -7.29 7.47 64.59
N ARG A 3 -6.29 8.30 64.96
CA ARG A 3 -5.77 9.39 64.12
C ARG A 3 -4.94 8.78 62.97
N GLN A 4 -5.45 8.87 61.75
CA GLN A 4 -4.67 8.58 60.55
C GLN A 4 -3.59 9.66 60.36
N LYS A 5 -2.32 9.25 60.28
CA LYS A 5 -1.23 10.09 59.75
C LYS A 5 -1.26 9.99 58.22
N PRO A 6 -1.13 11.09 57.46
CA PRO A 6 -1.02 11.02 56.01
C PRO A 6 0.37 10.50 55.63
N PHE A 7 0.41 9.31 55.03
CA PHE A 7 1.64 8.67 54.58
C PHE A 7 2.01 9.21 53.20
N LEU A 8 3.05 10.05 53.19
CA LEU A 8 3.99 10.30 52.09
C LEU A 8 3.42 10.70 50.72
N SER A 9 3.31 12.02 50.51
CA SER A 9 3.54 12.64 49.22
C SER A 9 5.04 12.55 48.88
N SER A 10 5.40 11.77 47.85
CA SER A 10 6.64 11.90 47.05
C SER A 10 6.94 10.64 46.22
N ALA A 11 5.92 10.04 45.59
CA ALA A 11 6.17 9.09 44.50
C ALA A 11 6.34 9.87 43.19
N ARG A 12 7.57 10.38 43.01
CA ARG A 12 8.22 10.81 41.77
C ARG A 12 7.48 10.27 40.52
N GLN A 13 6.64 11.10 39.90
CA GLN A 13 6.15 10.90 38.53
C GLN A 13 7.40 10.89 37.62
N LYS A 14 7.95 9.70 37.39
CA LYS A 14 8.90 9.49 36.31
C LYS A 14 8.14 9.75 35.02
N THR A 15 8.42 10.92 34.46
CA THR A 15 8.18 11.35 33.09
C THR A 15 8.37 10.17 32.13
N LEU A 16 7.26 9.63 31.61
CA LEU A 16 7.29 8.83 30.40
C LEU A 16 7.63 9.80 29.26
N PRO A 17 8.69 9.60 28.47
CA PRO A 17 8.98 10.50 27.37
C PRO A 17 7.79 10.48 26.41
N SER A 18 7.19 11.66 26.22
CA SER A 18 6.20 11.95 25.20
C SER A 18 6.87 11.82 23.83
N ALA A 19 7.13 10.60 23.39
CA ALA A 19 7.70 10.28 22.09
C ALA A 19 6.57 10.13 21.07
N LEU A 20 5.77 11.17 20.90
CA LEU A 20 5.03 11.41 19.66
C LEU A 20 5.74 12.58 18.98
N PRO A 21 6.17 12.45 17.71
CA PRO A 21 6.84 13.54 17.02
C PRO A 21 5.96 14.79 17.06
N THR A 22 6.56 15.88 17.51
CA THR A 22 5.98 17.22 17.71
C THR A 22 5.41 17.87 16.43
N ASN A 23 5.46 17.17 15.30
CA ASN A 23 4.96 17.64 14.00
C ASN A 23 3.42 17.57 13.86
N PHE A 24 2.70 16.99 14.83
CA PHE A 24 1.23 16.90 14.84
C PHE A 24 0.50 18.18 15.30
N LYS A 25 1.19 19.31 15.45
CA LYS A 25 0.59 20.58 15.88
C LYS A 25 0.93 21.75 14.96
N GLN A 26 0.54 21.68 13.69
CA GLN A 26 0.39 22.88 12.85
C GLN A 26 -0.80 22.76 11.89
N GLY A 27 -2.00 22.67 12.45
CA GLY A 27 -3.23 23.02 11.75
C GLY A 27 -3.56 24.49 12.00
N LYS A 28 -3.11 25.40 11.14
CA LYS A 28 -3.77 26.70 10.87
C LYS A 28 -3.13 27.41 9.68
N ASN A 29 -3.93 27.55 8.62
CA ASN A 29 -3.75 28.44 7.47
C ASN A 29 -2.55 28.16 6.54
N MET A 30 -2.69 27.20 5.64
CA MET A 30 -1.91 27.22 4.38
C MET A 30 -2.86 27.09 3.19
N GLN A 31 -2.94 28.15 2.39
CA GLN A 31 -3.45 28.07 1.03
C GLN A 31 -2.60 27.08 0.22
N PRO A 32 -3.14 26.41 -0.82
CA PRO A 32 -2.40 25.44 -1.62
C PRO A 32 -1.24 26.13 -2.36
N ASN A 33 -0.05 26.10 -1.76
CA ASN A 33 1.17 26.67 -2.35
C ASN A 33 1.69 25.82 -3.52
N LEU A 34 2.42 26.44 -4.46
CA LEU A 34 3.09 25.85 -5.63
C LEU A 34 3.82 24.51 -5.36
N TYR A 35 4.37 24.34 -4.15
CA TYR A 35 4.98 23.10 -3.68
C TYR A 35 4.03 21.89 -3.67
N HIS A 36 2.74 22.09 -3.41
CA HIS A 36 1.73 21.03 -3.49
C HIS A 36 1.53 20.54 -4.93
N TYR A 37 1.57 21.44 -5.91
CA TYR A 37 1.42 21.12 -7.33
C TYR A 37 2.69 20.47 -7.91
N LEU A 38 3.88 20.89 -7.49
CA LEU A 38 5.16 20.26 -7.86
C LEU A 38 5.27 18.84 -7.29
N ASN A 39 4.86 18.65 -6.04
CA ASN A 39 4.76 17.34 -5.41
C ASN A 39 3.73 16.45 -6.12
N LEU A 40 2.59 17.02 -6.54
CA LEU A 40 1.59 16.33 -7.36
C LEU A 40 2.19 15.85 -8.69
N ALA A 41 2.92 16.72 -9.37
CA ALA A 41 3.60 16.37 -10.61
C ALA A 41 4.66 15.27 -10.41
N CYS A 42 5.56 15.38 -9.44
CA CYS A 42 6.60 14.35 -9.20
C CYS A 42 6.05 12.99 -8.77
N ALA A 43 4.88 12.93 -8.12
CA ALA A 43 4.25 11.68 -7.72
C ALA A 43 3.39 11.03 -8.82
N VAL A 44 2.76 11.86 -9.64
CA VAL A 44 1.82 11.42 -10.68
C VAL A 44 2.56 11.13 -11.99
N VAL A 45 3.62 11.86 -12.31
CA VAL A 45 4.38 11.70 -13.56
C VAL A 45 4.97 10.30 -13.69
N PRO A 46 5.68 9.68 -12.72
CA PRO A 46 6.20 8.32 -12.88
C PRO A 46 5.08 7.28 -13.01
N ALA A 47 3.98 7.47 -12.29
CA ALA A 47 2.81 6.58 -12.33
C ALA A 47 2.05 6.66 -13.66
N ILE A 48 1.83 7.87 -14.17
CA ILE A 48 1.22 8.14 -15.48
C ILE A 48 2.18 7.72 -16.58
N CYS A 49 3.47 8.03 -16.49
CA CYS A 49 4.47 7.59 -17.48
C CYS A 49 4.56 6.08 -17.53
N LEU A 50 4.54 5.38 -16.39
CA LEU A 50 4.52 3.92 -16.36
C LEU A 50 3.20 3.39 -16.91
N PHE A 51 2.05 3.93 -16.50
CA PHE A 51 0.73 3.55 -17.03
C PHE A 51 0.61 3.83 -18.53
N TYR A 52 1.18 4.93 -19.02
CA TYR A 52 1.18 5.32 -20.43
C TYR A 52 2.18 4.49 -21.22
N TYR A 53 3.37 4.19 -20.68
CA TYR A 53 4.34 3.28 -21.28
C TYR A 53 3.77 1.86 -21.37
N ILE A 54 3.06 1.44 -20.32
CA ILE A 54 2.24 0.23 -20.29
C ILE A 54 1.21 0.30 -21.44
N GLN A 55 0.39 1.36 -21.50
CA GLN A 55 -0.64 1.44 -22.52
C GLN A 55 -0.12 1.59 -23.97
N LYS A 56 1.05 2.19 -24.16
CA LYS A 56 1.66 2.43 -25.47
C LYS A 56 2.30 1.17 -26.05
N ASN A 57 2.66 0.20 -25.22
CA ASN A 57 3.06 -1.13 -25.69
C ASN A 57 1.81 -1.91 -26.13
N GLU A 58 1.82 -2.41 -27.37
CA GLU A 58 0.68 -2.90 -28.18
C GLU A 58 -0.26 -3.93 -27.50
N PHE A 59 0.11 -4.52 -26.37
CA PHE A 59 -0.71 -5.51 -25.66
C PHE A 59 -1.78 -4.93 -24.73
N ALA A 60 -1.74 -3.62 -24.40
CA ALA A 60 -2.81 -2.96 -23.66
C ALA A 60 -4.03 -2.59 -24.52
N GLN A 61 -3.94 -2.72 -25.85
CA GLN A 61 -5.05 -2.43 -26.76
C GLN A 61 -6.22 -3.44 -26.68
N THR A 62 -6.09 -4.52 -25.90
CA THR A 62 -7.10 -5.61 -25.83
C THR A 62 -7.90 -5.67 -24.52
N GLU A 63 -7.61 -4.82 -23.53
CA GLU A 63 -8.37 -4.85 -22.28
C GLU A 63 -9.63 -3.99 -22.36
N SER A 64 -10.79 -4.64 -22.22
CA SER A 64 -12.06 -3.93 -22.27
C SER A 64 -12.15 -2.89 -21.14
N PRO A 65 -12.72 -1.69 -21.37
CA PRO A 65 -12.96 -0.71 -20.32
C PRO A 65 -13.73 -1.28 -19.12
N ARG A 66 -14.53 -2.33 -19.35
CA ARG A 66 -15.25 -3.09 -18.32
C ARG A 66 -14.29 -3.84 -17.38
N THR A 67 -13.18 -4.39 -17.88
CA THR A 67 -12.14 -5.05 -17.08
C THR A 67 -11.49 -4.05 -16.15
N ILE A 68 -11.06 -2.90 -16.68
CA ILE A 68 -10.41 -1.82 -15.91
C ILE A 68 -11.34 -1.35 -14.79
N LEU A 69 -12.60 -1.06 -15.12
CA LEU A 69 -13.59 -0.63 -14.14
C LEU A 69 -13.85 -1.69 -13.05
N ARG A 70 -13.90 -2.98 -13.43
CA ARG A 70 -14.09 -4.08 -12.48
C ARG A 70 -12.91 -4.19 -11.51
N LEU A 71 -11.67 -4.00 -11.97
CA LEU A 71 -10.47 -3.99 -11.12
C LEU A 71 -10.47 -2.83 -10.14
N ILE A 72 -10.74 -1.62 -10.62
CA ILE A 72 -10.80 -0.43 -9.76
C ILE A 72 -11.89 -0.59 -8.70
N ARG A 73 -13.09 -1.05 -9.08
CA ARG A 73 -14.17 -1.37 -8.14
C ARG A 73 -13.76 -2.45 -7.14
N GLY A 74 -13.07 -3.50 -7.60
CA GLY A 74 -12.49 -4.53 -6.74
C GLY A 74 -11.52 -3.95 -5.71
N GLY A 75 -10.69 -2.99 -6.12
CA GLY A 75 -9.79 -2.24 -5.26
C GLY A 75 -10.55 -1.48 -4.16
N ILE A 76 -11.57 -0.73 -4.54
CA ILE A 76 -12.42 0.00 -3.59
C ILE A 76 -13.06 -0.95 -2.57
N PHE A 77 -13.66 -2.05 -3.03
CA PHE A 77 -14.25 -3.04 -2.12
C PHE A 77 -13.20 -3.72 -1.23
N SER A 78 -11.98 -3.94 -1.74
CA SER A 78 -10.91 -4.52 -0.95
C SER A 78 -10.46 -3.59 0.19
N ALA A 79 -10.47 -2.27 0.00
CA ALA A 79 -10.19 -1.30 1.06
C ALA A 79 -11.26 -1.33 2.16
N ILE A 80 -12.54 -1.34 1.76
CA ILE A 80 -13.66 -1.45 2.72
C ILE A 80 -13.57 -2.76 3.50
N PHE A 81 -13.32 -3.86 2.80
CA PHE A 81 -13.19 -5.18 3.40
C PHE A 81 -12.01 -5.26 4.38
N ALA A 82 -10.85 -4.71 4.01
CA ALA A 82 -9.67 -4.63 4.87
C ALA A 82 -9.96 -3.82 6.13
N TYR A 83 -10.62 -2.67 6.00
CA TYR A 83 -11.02 -1.84 7.14
C TYR A 83 -11.94 -2.60 8.10
N LEU A 84 -12.97 -3.29 7.58
CA LEU A 84 -13.89 -4.08 8.39
C LEU A 84 -13.18 -5.19 9.18
N ILE A 85 -12.22 -5.88 8.55
CA ILE A 85 -11.41 -6.92 9.21
C ILE A 85 -10.47 -6.31 10.26
N ALA A 86 -9.94 -5.12 10.00
CA ALA A 86 -9.00 -4.46 10.90
C ALA A 86 -9.66 -3.83 12.14
N LEU A 87 -10.98 -3.55 12.10
CA LEU A 87 -11.71 -2.90 13.20
C LEU A 87 -11.57 -3.61 14.57
N PRO A 88 -11.81 -4.94 14.70
CA PRO A 88 -11.64 -5.63 15.98
C PRO A 88 -10.20 -5.57 16.48
N LEU A 89 -9.24 -5.68 15.55
CA LEU A 89 -7.82 -5.61 15.85
C LEU A 89 -7.45 -4.22 16.37
N TYR A 90 -8.01 -3.16 15.79
CA TYR A 90 -7.79 -1.80 16.25
C TYR A 90 -8.39 -1.56 17.65
N PHE A 91 -9.57 -2.11 17.92
CA PHE A 91 -10.18 -2.04 19.25
C PHE A 91 -9.32 -2.76 20.29
N LEU A 92 -8.85 -3.96 19.96
CA LEU A 92 -7.97 -4.76 20.82
C LEU A 92 -6.65 -4.03 21.12
N PHE A 93 -5.97 -3.50 20.10
CA PHE A 93 -4.72 -2.76 20.29
C PHE A 93 -4.92 -1.46 21.08
N ARG A 94 -6.03 -0.76 20.87
CA ARG A 94 -6.36 0.42 21.67
C ARG A 94 -6.57 0.06 23.14
N TRP A 95 -7.30 -1.03 23.40
CA TRP A 95 -7.57 -1.47 24.77
C TRP A 95 -6.29 -1.95 25.48
N LEU A 96 -5.45 -2.73 24.79
CA LEU A 96 -4.25 -3.33 25.36
C LEU A 96 -3.06 -2.35 25.47
N LEU A 97 -2.85 -1.52 24.45
CA LEU A 97 -1.64 -0.69 24.30
C LEU A 97 -1.92 0.82 24.38
N GLY A 98 -3.18 1.25 24.41
CA GLY A 98 -3.55 2.66 24.51
C GLY A 98 -3.30 3.50 23.25
N PHE A 99 -2.95 2.88 22.11
CA PHE A 99 -2.65 3.61 20.88
C PHE A 99 -3.90 4.27 20.27
N PRO A 100 -3.80 5.50 19.75
CA PRO A 100 -4.91 6.16 19.06
C PRO A 100 -5.16 5.51 17.68
N TYR A 101 -6.40 5.58 17.20
CA TYR A 101 -6.82 4.98 15.93
C TYR A 101 -6.02 5.46 14.71
N SER A 102 -5.54 6.71 14.73
CA SER A 102 -4.70 7.28 13.67
C SER A 102 -3.37 6.55 13.51
N VAL A 103 -2.81 6.03 14.60
CA VAL A 103 -1.52 5.33 14.61
C VAL A 103 -1.67 3.88 14.16
N LEU A 104 -2.84 3.28 14.39
CA LEU A 104 -3.12 1.88 14.06
C LEU A 104 -3.17 1.61 12.55
N HIS A 105 -3.41 2.63 11.72
CA HIS A 105 -3.29 2.49 10.26
C HIS A 105 -1.87 2.20 9.79
N PHE A 106 -0.86 2.58 10.57
CA PHE A 106 0.55 2.36 10.23
C PHE A 106 1.08 1.02 10.74
N PHE A 107 0.26 0.24 11.44
CA PHE A 107 0.69 -1.04 11.99
C PHE A 107 0.94 -2.07 10.87
N PRO A 108 1.96 -2.93 11.01
CA PRO A 108 2.25 -4.00 10.05
C PRO A 108 1.03 -4.89 9.76
N ALA A 109 0.20 -5.13 10.76
CA ALA A 109 -1.01 -5.92 10.61
C ALA A 109 -2.05 -5.26 9.68
N SER A 110 -2.16 -3.93 9.70
CA SER A 110 -3.05 -3.18 8.80
C SER A 110 -2.59 -3.34 7.34
N ALA A 111 -1.27 -3.20 7.10
CA ALA A 111 -0.67 -3.44 5.80
C ALA A 111 -0.94 -4.88 5.32
N ALA A 112 -0.71 -5.87 6.18
CA ALA A 112 -0.91 -7.28 5.83
C ALA A 112 -2.37 -7.62 5.48
N ILE A 113 -3.34 -7.05 6.21
CA ILE A 113 -4.77 -7.21 5.93
C ILE A 113 -5.14 -6.52 4.60
N GLY A 114 -4.63 -5.31 4.35
CA GLY A 114 -4.85 -4.58 3.11
C GLY A 114 -4.34 -5.32 1.88
N GLU A 115 -3.11 -5.84 1.94
CA GLU A 115 -2.52 -6.63 0.85
C GLU A 115 -3.26 -7.95 0.63
N ALA A 116 -3.68 -8.63 1.71
CA ALA A 116 -4.49 -9.84 1.60
C ALA A 116 -5.84 -9.56 0.92
N ALA A 117 -6.51 -8.45 1.28
CA ALA A 117 -7.78 -8.06 0.70
C ALA A 117 -7.64 -7.76 -0.81
N LYS A 118 -6.59 -7.03 -1.22
CA LYS A 118 -6.30 -6.77 -2.63
C LYS A 118 -6.11 -8.09 -3.39
N LEU A 119 -5.26 -8.99 -2.89
CA LEU A 119 -5.04 -10.30 -3.51
C LEU A 119 -6.31 -11.14 -3.61
N PHE A 120 -7.16 -11.10 -2.58
CA PHE A 120 -8.44 -11.81 -2.57
C PHE A 120 -9.37 -11.31 -3.69
N PHE A 121 -9.57 -9.99 -3.81
CA PHE A 121 -10.44 -9.43 -4.84
C PHE A 121 -9.86 -9.55 -6.26
N LEU A 122 -8.53 -9.48 -6.39
CA LEU A 122 -7.82 -9.72 -7.65
C LEU A 122 -8.06 -11.16 -8.13
N LYS A 123 -7.85 -12.12 -7.22
CA LYS A 123 -8.10 -13.54 -7.48
C LYS A 123 -9.56 -13.80 -7.81
N LYS A 124 -10.49 -13.27 -7.01
CA LYS A 124 -11.93 -13.45 -7.23
C LYS A 124 -12.38 -12.93 -8.60
N SER A 125 -11.79 -11.85 -9.07
CA SER A 125 -12.27 -11.17 -10.27
C SER A 125 -11.64 -11.70 -11.56
N PHE A 126 -10.40 -12.21 -11.52
CA PHE A 126 -9.62 -12.47 -12.75
C PHE A 126 -8.77 -13.75 -12.75
N TRP A 127 -8.79 -14.56 -11.69
CA TRP A 127 -7.96 -15.77 -11.62
C TRP A 127 -8.21 -16.77 -12.77
N HIS A 128 -9.41 -16.78 -13.34
CA HIS A 128 -9.80 -17.69 -14.43
C HIS A 128 -9.96 -16.99 -15.78
N SER A 129 -9.57 -15.72 -15.92
CA SER A 129 -9.67 -15.06 -17.23
C SER A 129 -8.57 -15.53 -18.17
N ALA A 130 -8.92 -15.75 -19.45
CA ALA A 130 -7.95 -16.15 -20.49
C ALA A 130 -6.84 -15.09 -20.72
N HIS A 131 -7.14 -13.83 -20.40
CA HIS A 131 -6.20 -12.69 -20.49
C HIS A 131 -5.09 -12.72 -19.42
N PHE A 132 -5.19 -13.60 -18.41
CA PHE A 132 -4.26 -13.69 -17.29
C PHE A 132 -3.13 -14.72 -17.51
N ASN A 133 -2.64 -14.84 -18.75
CA ASN A 133 -1.52 -15.73 -19.10
C ASN A 133 -0.19 -14.99 -19.35
N HIS A 134 -0.18 -13.67 -19.24
CA HIS A 134 1.03 -12.86 -19.41
C HIS A 134 1.43 -12.17 -18.10
N GLU A 135 2.73 -12.14 -17.81
CA GLU A 135 3.31 -11.47 -16.64
C GLU A 135 2.90 -10.00 -16.59
N TYR A 136 2.84 -9.39 -17.76
CA TYR A 136 2.41 -8.02 -17.96
C TYR A 136 0.94 -7.76 -17.55
N SER A 137 0.02 -8.67 -17.88
CA SER A 137 -1.38 -8.57 -17.45
C SER A 137 -1.49 -8.64 -15.93
N SER A 138 -0.64 -9.44 -15.28
CA SER A 138 -0.55 -9.52 -13.82
C SER A 138 -0.13 -8.19 -13.21
N LEU A 139 0.88 -7.53 -13.78
CA LEU A 139 1.32 -6.21 -13.33
C LEU A 139 0.22 -5.15 -13.47
N LEU A 140 -0.41 -5.08 -14.65
CA LEU A 140 -1.49 -4.13 -14.90
C LEU A 140 -2.66 -4.32 -13.94
N TYR A 141 -3.09 -5.57 -13.72
CA TYR A 141 -4.23 -5.85 -12.85
C TYR A 141 -3.91 -5.56 -11.38
N MET A 142 -2.70 -5.90 -10.93
CA MET A 142 -2.23 -5.57 -9.57
C MET A 142 -2.16 -4.06 -9.35
N PHE A 143 -1.73 -3.31 -10.36
CA PHE A 143 -1.70 -1.86 -10.28
C PHE A 143 -3.12 -1.26 -10.21
N LEU A 144 -4.04 -1.70 -11.08
CA LEU A 144 -5.41 -1.19 -11.11
C LEU A 144 -6.18 -1.46 -9.82
N ILE A 145 -6.00 -2.64 -9.22
CA ILE A 145 -6.64 -2.95 -7.94
C ILE A 145 -6.04 -2.14 -6.79
N SER A 146 -4.72 -1.92 -6.80
CA SER A 146 -4.04 -1.05 -5.82
C SER A 146 -4.47 0.41 -5.99
N ALA A 147 -4.65 0.90 -7.21
CA ALA A 147 -5.16 2.24 -7.48
C ALA A 147 -6.57 2.44 -6.90
N GLY A 148 -7.47 1.47 -7.09
CA GLY A 148 -8.81 1.51 -6.47
C GLY A 148 -8.77 1.48 -4.93
N TYR A 149 -7.86 0.69 -4.35
CA TYR A 149 -7.64 0.63 -2.89
C TYR A 149 -7.19 1.99 -2.34
N ILE A 150 -6.17 2.59 -2.96
CA ILE A 150 -5.63 3.91 -2.58
C ILE A 150 -6.67 5.00 -2.77
N ALA A 151 -7.46 4.95 -3.85
CA ALA A 151 -8.54 5.91 -4.07
C ALA A 151 -9.56 5.87 -2.93
N ALA A 152 -9.96 4.68 -2.49
CA ALA A 152 -10.85 4.51 -1.35
C ALA A 152 -10.21 5.00 -0.04
N GLU A 153 -8.96 4.64 0.24
CA GLU A 153 -8.23 5.14 1.42
C GLU A 153 -8.12 6.66 1.43
N ASN A 154 -7.78 7.27 0.29
CA ASN A 154 -7.60 8.72 0.18
C ASN A 154 -8.94 9.46 0.32
N VAL A 155 -10.06 8.91 -0.15
CA VAL A 155 -11.40 9.46 0.10
C VAL A 155 -11.76 9.39 1.59
N LEU A 156 -11.43 8.28 2.26
CA LEU A 156 -11.61 8.17 3.71
C LEU A 156 -10.71 9.16 4.50
N CYS A 157 -9.59 9.60 3.90
CA CYS A 157 -8.72 10.63 4.48
C CYS A 157 -9.26 12.06 4.37
N ILE A 158 -10.34 12.32 3.62
CA ILE A 158 -10.98 13.66 3.56
C ILE A 158 -11.47 14.11 4.94
N PHE A 159 -11.79 13.17 5.84
CA PHE A 159 -12.15 13.47 7.22
C PHE A 159 -10.95 13.83 8.12
N TYR A 160 -9.71 13.75 7.61
CA TYR A 160 -8.46 14.02 8.33
C TYR A 160 -7.51 14.89 7.48
N PRO A 161 -7.61 16.23 7.55
CA PRO A 161 -6.87 17.16 6.68
C PRO A 161 -5.34 17.16 6.87
N GLU A 162 -4.81 16.50 7.89
CA GLU A 162 -3.36 16.37 8.14
C GLU A 162 -2.67 15.34 7.21
N LEU A 163 -3.40 14.72 6.27
CA LEU A 163 -2.94 13.57 5.46
C LEU A 163 -2.68 13.86 3.97
N SER A 164 -2.63 15.12 3.53
CA SER A 164 -2.50 15.46 2.10
C SER A 164 -1.19 14.94 1.44
N LEU A 165 -0.06 14.98 2.15
CA LEU A 165 1.21 14.41 1.69
C LEU A 165 1.20 12.86 1.64
N ARG A 166 0.36 12.21 2.44
CA ARG A 166 0.19 10.74 2.43
C ARG A 166 -0.54 10.28 1.17
N ALA A 167 -1.57 11.01 0.73
CA ALA A 167 -2.29 10.70 -0.50
C ALA A 167 -1.37 10.77 -1.74
N LEU A 168 -0.33 11.61 -1.65
CA LEU A 168 0.66 11.82 -2.68
C LEU A 168 1.69 10.68 -2.75
N LEU A 169 2.29 10.35 -1.61
CA LEU A 169 3.37 9.36 -1.52
C LEU A 169 2.84 7.93 -1.63
N SER A 170 1.54 7.70 -1.40
CA SER A 170 0.93 6.36 -1.47
C SER A 170 0.92 5.78 -2.88
N ILE A 171 0.72 6.61 -3.91
CA ILE A 171 0.61 6.15 -5.29
C ILE A 171 1.92 5.50 -5.77
N PRO A 172 3.08 6.17 -5.72
CA PRO A 172 4.32 5.58 -6.22
C PRO A 172 4.87 4.49 -5.28
N ALA A 173 4.56 4.54 -3.97
CA ALA A 173 4.84 3.44 -3.04
C ALA A 173 4.11 2.16 -3.45
N GLN A 174 2.80 2.29 -3.71
CA GLN A 174 1.93 1.17 -4.05
C GLN A 174 2.19 0.63 -5.45
N LEU A 175 2.71 1.46 -6.36
CA LEU A 175 3.29 0.99 -7.61
C LEU A 175 4.42 0.01 -7.36
N GLY A 176 5.38 0.38 -6.52
CA GLY A 176 6.52 -0.49 -6.22
C GLY A 176 6.11 -1.81 -5.57
N VAL A 177 5.16 -1.75 -4.63
CA VAL A 177 4.53 -2.92 -4.02
C VAL A 177 3.83 -3.79 -5.08
N SER A 178 3.09 -3.16 -6.01
CA SER A 178 2.37 -3.86 -7.08
C SER A 178 3.31 -4.60 -8.01
N VAL A 179 4.47 -4.03 -8.33
CA VAL A 179 5.48 -4.67 -9.19
C VAL A 179 5.98 -5.96 -8.57
N VAL A 180 6.45 -5.90 -7.33
CA VAL A 180 6.96 -7.08 -6.61
C VAL A 180 5.86 -8.13 -6.43
N CYS A 181 4.66 -7.71 -6.03
CA CYS A 181 3.55 -8.63 -5.83
C CYS A 181 3.13 -9.31 -7.15
N SER A 182 3.15 -8.58 -8.27
CA SER A 182 2.73 -9.09 -9.58
C SER A 182 3.60 -10.22 -10.13
N VAL A 183 4.91 -10.22 -9.85
CA VAL A 183 5.85 -11.28 -10.24
C VAL A 183 5.49 -12.59 -9.54
N PHE A 184 5.30 -12.55 -8.22
CA PHE A 184 4.92 -13.73 -7.45
C PHE A 184 3.50 -14.20 -7.82
N TYR A 185 2.59 -13.26 -8.05
CA TYR A 185 1.23 -13.57 -8.47
C TYR A 185 1.20 -14.23 -9.86
N PHE A 186 1.99 -13.76 -10.82
CA PHE A 186 2.14 -14.38 -12.14
C PHE A 186 2.74 -15.78 -12.04
N ASN A 187 3.85 -15.94 -11.30
CA ASN A 187 4.46 -17.25 -11.08
C ASN A 187 3.48 -18.25 -10.46
N SER A 188 2.64 -17.79 -9.52
CA SER A 188 1.62 -18.64 -8.92
C SER A 188 0.61 -19.18 -9.95
N LYS A 189 0.32 -18.42 -11.01
CA LYS A 189 -0.54 -18.84 -12.11
C LYS A 189 0.14 -19.84 -13.03
N LEU A 190 1.41 -19.63 -13.35
CA LEU A 190 2.20 -20.60 -14.12
C LEU A 190 2.25 -21.96 -13.43
N TYR A 191 2.47 -21.98 -12.11
CA TYR A 191 2.46 -23.23 -11.35
C TYR A 191 1.08 -23.87 -11.24
N GLU A 192 0.00 -23.11 -11.30
CA GLU A 192 -1.34 -23.67 -11.42
C GLU A 192 -1.54 -24.37 -12.76
N ASN A 193 -1.10 -23.74 -13.85
CA ASN A 193 -1.17 -24.33 -15.19
C ASN A 193 -0.32 -25.61 -15.29
N HIS A 194 0.80 -25.69 -14.57
CA HIS A 194 1.62 -26.90 -14.44
C HIS A 194 1.10 -27.92 -13.39
N GLY A 195 -0.08 -27.71 -12.80
CA GLY A 195 -0.70 -28.64 -11.83
C GLY A 195 -0.07 -28.65 -10.43
N SER A 196 0.91 -27.79 -10.15
CA SER A 196 1.65 -27.75 -8.88
C SER A 196 0.97 -26.88 -7.82
N THR A 197 -0.01 -27.44 -7.12
CA THR A 197 -0.78 -26.72 -6.09
C THR A 197 0.06 -26.21 -4.91
N HIS A 198 1.10 -26.94 -4.50
CA HIS A 198 1.99 -26.51 -3.42
C HIS A 198 2.80 -25.26 -3.81
N ARG A 199 3.44 -25.28 -4.99
CA ARG A 199 4.21 -24.14 -5.52
C ARG A 199 3.34 -22.92 -5.78
N ARG A 200 2.10 -23.12 -6.24
CA ARG A 200 1.09 -22.06 -6.38
C ARG A 200 0.85 -21.35 -5.04
N ARG A 201 0.56 -22.10 -3.97
CA ARG A 201 0.29 -21.52 -2.64
C ARG A 201 1.51 -20.81 -2.08
N PHE A 202 2.69 -21.38 -2.25
CA PHE A 202 3.94 -20.77 -1.81
C PHE A 202 4.19 -19.42 -2.49
N HIS A 203 3.99 -19.31 -3.81
CA HIS A 203 4.16 -18.04 -4.52
C HIS A 203 3.09 -17.01 -4.17
N LEU A 204 1.84 -17.43 -3.95
CA LEU A 204 0.80 -16.51 -3.44
C LEU A 204 1.16 -15.98 -2.05
N PHE A 205 1.66 -16.84 -1.17
CA PHE A 205 2.14 -16.43 0.14
C PHE A 205 3.32 -15.47 0.04
N LEU A 206 4.29 -15.76 -0.82
CA LEU A 206 5.47 -14.91 -1.00
C LEU A 206 5.12 -13.55 -1.59
N GLY A 207 4.16 -13.50 -2.52
CA GLY A 207 3.60 -12.25 -3.05
C GLY A 207 2.87 -11.42 -2.01
N TRP A 208 2.04 -12.06 -1.17
CA TRP A 208 1.39 -11.38 -0.05
C TRP A 208 2.39 -10.89 0.99
N PHE A 209 3.34 -11.73 1.38
CA PHE A 209 4.32 -11.44 2.42
C PHE A 209 5.25 -10.30 2.00
N SER A 210 5.82 -10.37 0.79
CA SER A 210 6.67 -9.31 0.25
C SER A 210 5.91 -7.99 0.14
N ALA A 211 4.68 -8.00 -0.38
CA ALA A 211 3.85 -6.80 -0.46
C ALA A 211 3.56 -6.20 0.92
N SER A 212 3.25 -7.05 1.90
CA SER A 212 2.94 -6.63 3.28
C SER A 212 4.15 -5.99 3.95
N VAL A 213 5.34 -6.57 3.79
CA VAL A 213 6.60 -6.02 4.31
C VAL A 213 6.89 -4.66 3.69
N LEU A 214 6.81 -4.56 2.37
CA LEU A 214 7.09 -3.30 1.65
C LEU A 214 6.09 -2.20 2.02
N ASN A 215 4.81 -2.53 2.10
CA ASN A 215 3.78 -1.57 2.51
C ASN A 215 3.94 -1.17 4.00
N THR A 216 4.39 -2.08 4.85
CA THR A 216 4.76 -1.76 6.24
C THR A 216 5.94 -0.78 6.30
N VAL A 217 6.99 -1.01 5.51
CA VAL A 217 8.13 -0.09 5.43
C VAL A 217 7.66 1.31 5.03
N TYR A 218 6.82 1.41 4.00
CA TYR A 218 6.19 2.67 3.60
C TYR A 218 5.36 3.31 4.72
N ASN A 219 4.53 2.55 5.42
CA ASN A 219 3.75 3.07 6.54
C ASN A 219 4.65 3.62 7.65
N LEU A 220 5.76 2.95 7.93
CA LEU A 220 6.75 3.43 8.91
C LEU A 220 7.43 4.72 8.45
N THR A 221 7.76 4.87 7.17
CA THR A 221 8.42 6.11 6.70
C THR A 221 7.51 7.33 6.87
N ILE A 222 6.21 7.18 6.62
CA ILE A 222 5.23 8.24 6.88
C ILE A 222 5.02 8.46 8.37
N PHE A 223 4.88 7.39 9.15
CA PHE A 223 4.61 7.48 10.58
C PHE A 223 5.71 8.24 11.34
N TRP A 224 6.98 7.95 11.05
CA TRP A 224 8.10 8.59 11.73
C TRP A 224 8.42 10.00 11.20
N ALA A 225 8.05 10.29 9.94
CA ALA A 225 8.20 11.60 9.30
C ALA A 225 9.60 12.24 9.45
N ARG A 226 10.67 11.42 9.41
CA ARG A 226 12.07 11.90 9.45
C ARG A 226 12.71 11.83 8.06
N ALA A 227 13.64 12.76 7.81
CA ALA A 227 14.37 12.85 6.53
C ALA A 227 15.14 11.55 6.19
N GLU A 228 15.69 10.87 7.19
CA GLU A 228 16.41 9.59 7.05
C GLU A 228 15.52 8.51 6.42
N PHE A 229 14.27 8.37 6.91
CA PHE A 229 13.31 7.40 6.39
C PHE A 229 12.76 7.80 5.01
N PHE A 230 12.74 9.09 4.70
CA PHE A 230 12.35 9.58 3.38
C PHE A 230 13.37 9.20 2.30
N ALA A 231 14.67 9.22 2.60
CA ALA A 231 15.71 8.75 1.68
C ALA A 231 15.56 7.24 1.39
N VAL A 232 15.30 6.43 2.42
CA VAL A 232 15.03 4.98 2.26
C VAL A 232 13.82 4.75 1.35
N PHE A 233 12.76 5.54 1.53
CA PHE A 233 11.57 5.50 0.68
C PHE A 233 11.89 5.80 -0.79
N LEU A 234 12.67 6.84 -1.08
CA LEU A 234 13.05 7.20 -2.45
C LEU A 234 13.89 6.10 -3.13
N VAL A 235 14.84 5.50 -2.41
CA VAL A 235 15.64 4.38 -2.91
C VAL A 235 14.76 3.19 -3.23
N PHE A 236 13.85 2.83 -2.32
CA PHE A 236 12.87 1.77 -2.54
C PHE A 236 12.05 2.02 -3.82
N MET A 237 11.51 3.23 -3.98
CA MET A 237 10.75 3.59 -5.18
C MET A 237 11.56 3.49 -6.47
N ALA A 238 12.79 4.02 -6.46
CA ALA A 238 13.67 3.97 -7.63
C ALA A 238 13.97 2.52 -8.03
N VAL A 239 14.29 1.67 -7.06
CA VAL A 239 14.55 0.23 -7.30
C VAL A 239 13.30 -0.46 -7.87
N SER A 240 12.12 -0.24 -7.28
CA SER A 240 10.90 -0.87 -7.79
C SER A 240 10.52 -0.38 -9.19
N PHE A 241 10.75 0.90 -9.51
CA PHE A 241 10.52 1.44 -10.84
C PHE A 241 11.49 0.84 -11.87
N LEU A 242 12.78 0.79 -11.56
CA LEU A 242 13.78 0.14 -12.43
C LEU A 242 13.48 -1.34 -12.63
N PHE A 243 13.03 -2.03 -11.59
CA PHE A 243 12.64 -3.44 -11.67
C PHE A 243 11.39 -3.63 -12.54
N ALA A 244 10.41 -2.74 -12.45
CA ALA A 244 9.24 -2.74 -13.34
C ALA A 244 9.65 -2.60 -14.81
N MET A 245 10.53 -1.64 -15.10
CA MET A 245 11.06 -1.41 -16.44
C MET A 245 11.86 -2.62 -16.95
N TYR A 246 12.64 -3.26 -16.07
CA TYR A 246 13.38 -4.49 -16.41
C TYR A 246 12.44 -5.64 -16.80
N ILE A 247 11.40 -5.91 -16.01
CA ILE A 247 10.40 -6.94 -16.31
C ILE A 247 9.73 -6.65 -17.65
N MET A 248 9.33 -5.40 -17.87
CA MET A 248 8.71 -4.99 -19.14
C MET A 248 9.64 -5.20 -20.34
N ARG A 249 10.93 -4.89 -20.19
CA ARG A 249 11.92 -5.08 -21.26
C ARG A 249 12.14 -6.55 -21.60
N GLN A 250 12.30 -7.42 -20.61
CA GLN A 250 12.49 -8.86 -20.83
C GLN A 250 11.33 -9.47 -21.64
N GLN A 251 10.11 -9.05 -21.34
CA GLN A 251 8.90 -9.53 -22.03
C GLN A 251 8.79 -9.00 -23.48
N TYR A 252 9.29 -7.80 -23.75
CA TYR A 252 9.36 -7.27 -25.11
C TYR A 252 10.37 -8.06 -25.97
N GLU A 253 11.55 -8.36 -25.40
CA GLU A 253 12.61 -9.11 -26.09
C GLU A 253 12.22 -10.58 -26.37
N GLN A 254 11.39 -11.20 -25.52
CA GLN A 254 10.88 -12.57 -25.75
C GLN A 254 9.82 -12.67 -26.86
N LYS A 255 9.18 -11.56 -27.28
CA LYS A 255 8.19 -11.56 -28.37
C LYS A 255 8.79 -11.33 -29.76
N ILE A 256 10.03 -10.86 -29.84
CA ILE A 256 10.75 -10.61 -31.10
C ILE A 256 11.48 -11.88 -31.59
N LYS A 257 11.65 -12.88 -30.72
CA LYS A 257 12.21 -14.20 -31.05
C LYS A 257 11.11 -15.20 -31.33
#